data_AF-A0A1Y1N9U3-F1
#
_entry.id   AF-A0A1Y1N9U3-F1
#
_cell.length_a   1.000
_cell.length_b   1.000
_cell.length_c   1.000
_cell.angle_alpha   90.00
_cell.angle_beta   90.00
_cell.angle_gamma   90.00
#
_symmetry.space_group_name_H-M   'P 1'
#
loop_
_entity.id
_entity.type
_entity.pdbx_description
1 polymer ?
#
loop_
_entity_poly.entity_id
_entity_poly.type
_entity_poly.pdbx_seq_one_letter_code
_entity_poly.pdbx_strand_id
1 'polypeptide(L)'
;LGLRAFHSVMNCDGFCNMPMILETPIDKKGPDGKTVEDKQVWADEIKLLESLIGMDPESDEFREKEKELQAKGAAERNRIQDQVDKRSVKNAKKGSRAKRIV
;
A
#
# COMPACT_ATOMS: atom_id res chain seq x y z
N LEU A 1 5.77 5.10 -1.05
CA LEU A 1 6.08 4.15 -2.14
C LEU A 1 4.95 4.23 -3.16
N GLY A 2 5.27 4.35 -4.45
CA GLY A 2 4.31 4.43 -5.56
C GLY A 2 4.47 3.25 -6.52
N LEU A 3 3.65 3.20 -7.58
CA LEU A 3 3.62 2.09 -8.55
C LEU A 3 5.01 1.83 -9.17
N ARG A 4 5.83 2.87 -9.34
CA ARG A 4 7.20 2.79 -9.86
C ARG A 4 8.13 1.84 -9.09
N ALA A 5 7.93 1.69 -7.79
CA ALA A 5 8.73 0.75 -6.99
C ALA A 5 8.47 -0.70 -7.41
N PHE A 6 7.20 -1.06 -7.64
CA PHE A 6 6.81 -2.39 -8.10
C PHE A 6 7.27 -2.63 -9.54
N HIS A 7 7.11 -1.62 -10.40
CA HIS A 7 7.64 -1.67 -11.78
C HIS A 7 9.14 -2.01 -11.80
N SER A 8 9.93 -1.36 -10.93
CA SER A 8 11.37 -1.62 -10.86
C SER A 8 11.70 -3.05 -10.45
N VAL A 9 10.93 -3.64 -9.52
CA VAL A 9 11.12 -5.04 -9.10
C VAL A 9 10.75 -5.99 -10.24
N MET A 10 9.61 -5.78 -10.89
CA MET A 10 9.11 -6.62 -11.97
C MET A 10 9.99 -6.60 -13.23
N ASN A 11 10.79 -5.55 -13.40
CA ASN A 11 11.69 -5.36 -14.56
C ASN A 11 13.17 -5.51 -14.20
N CYS A 12 13.50 -6.03 -13.02
CA CYS A 12 14.89 -6.28 -12.62
C CYS A 12 15.26 -7.73 -12.95
N ASP A 13 16.26 -7.89 -13.83
CA ASP A 13 16.73 -9.20 -14.31
C ASP A 13 17.10 -10.18 -13.19
N GLY A 14 17.58 -9.68 -12.05
CA GLY A 14 17.94 -10.50 -10.90
C GLY A 14 16.76 -11.23 -10.26
N PHE A 15 15.52 -10.76 -10.46
CA PHE A 15 14.30 -11.40 -9.98
C PHE A 15 13.63 -12.30 -11.02
N CYS A 16 14.10 -12.31 -12.26
CA CYS A 16 13.56 -13.18 -13.31
C CYS A 16 13.70 -14.66 -12.91
N ASN A 17 12.63 -15.44 -13.12
CA ASN A 17 12.53 -16.86 -12.74
C ASN A 17 12.63 -17.16 -11.24
N MET A 18 12.61 -16.13 -10.37
CA MET A 18 12.52 -16.34 -8.94
C MET A 18 11.04 -16.38 -8.50
N PRO A 19 10.67 -17.28 -7.58
CA PRO A 19 9.32 -17.28 -7.03
C PRO A 19 9.09 -16.00 -6.21
N MET A 20 8.02 -15.28 -6.53
CA MET A 20 7.56 -14.11 -5.79
C MET A 20 6.25 -14.45 -5.06
N ILE A 21 6.17 -14.13 -3.77
CA ILE A 21 5.01 -14.43 -2.91
C ILE A 21 4.31 -13.12 -2.57
N LEU A 22 2.99 -13.06 -2.80
CA LEU A 22 2.14 -11.97 -2.33
C LEU A 22 1.62 -12.30 -0.94
N GLU A 23 1.92 -11.43 0.02
CA GLU A 23 1.41 -11.50 1.40
C GLU A 23 0.37 -10.40 1.66
N THR A 24 -0.29 -9.91 0.60
CA THR A 24 -1.31 -8.87 0.72
C THR A 24 -2.53 -9.40 1.47
N PRO A 25 -3.04 -8.66 2.48
CA PRO A 25 -4.22 -9.08 3.22
C PRO A 25 -5.44 -9.24 2.32
N ILE A 26 -6.12 -10.39 2.42
CA ILE A 26 -7.33 -10.72 1.65
C ILE A 26 -8.60 -10.81 2.51
N ASP A 27 -8.48 -10.52 3.80
CA ASP A 27 -9.61 -10.56 4.72
C ASP A 27 -10.55 -9.38 4.48
N LYS A 28 -11.80 -9.68 4.08
CA LYS A 28 -12.88 -8.69 4.00
C LYS A 28 -14.03 -9.04 4.94
N LYS A 29 -14.77 -8.02 5.37
CA LYS A 29 -16.01 -8.21 6.12
C LYS A 29 -17.15 -8.53 5.15
N GLY A 30 -17.72 -9.71 5.30
CA GLY A 30 -18.91 -10.13 4.56
C GLY A 30 -20.18 -9.41 5.04
N PRO A 31 -21.31 -9.56 4.32
CA PRO A 31 -22.59 -8.96 4.68
C PRO A 31 -23.10 -9.38 6.07
N ASP A 32 -22.67 -10.54 6.56
CA ASP A 32 -22.99 -11.08 7.88
C ASP A 32 -22.00 -10.65 8.98
N GLY A 33 -21.05 -9.76 8.67
CA GLY A 33 -20.02 -9.28 9.58
C GLY A 33 -18.88 -10.28 9.84
N LYS A 34 -18.95 -11.49 9.29
CA LYS A 34 -17.86 -12.47 9.37
C LYS A 34 -16.72 -12.05 8.45
N THR A 35 -15.51 -12.47 8.83
CA THR A 35 -14.35 -12.32 7.97
C THR A 35 -14.37 -13.42 6.92
N VAL A 36 -14.24 -13.05 5.66
CA VAL A 36 -14.12 -13.98 4.53
C VAL A 36 -12.88 -13.61 3.72
N GLU A 37 -12.19 -14.63 3.21
CA GLU A 37 -11.04 -14.44 2.32
C GLU A 37 -11.51 -14.07 0.91
N ASP A 38 -10.97 -12.99 0.36
CA ASP A 38 -11.19 -12.56 -1.01
C ASP A 38 -9.97 -12.83 -1.90
N LYS A 39 -9.90 -14.06 -2.42
CA LYS A 39 -8.79 -14.46 -3.31
C LYS A 39 -8.73 -13.67 -4.62
N GLN A 40 -9.80 -12.95 -4.97
CA GLN A 40 -9.80 -12.09 -6.14
C GLN A 40 -8.77 -10.95 -6.01
N VAL A 41 -8.49 -10.50 -4.77
CA VAL A 41 -7.47 -9.47 -4.51
C VAL A 41 -6.12 -9.90 -5.06
N TRP A 42 -5.67 -11.13 -4.76
CA TRP A 42 -4.41 -11.64 -5.31
C TRP A 42 -4.45 -11.81 -6.82
N ALA A 43 -5.57 -12.29 -7.37
CA ALA A 43 -5.69 -12.45 -8.82
C ALA A 43 -5.55 -11.10 -9.55
N ASP A 44 -6.21 -10.05 -9.04
CA ASP A 44 -6.15 -8.71 -9.61
C ASP A 44 -4.76 -8.08 -9.45
N GLU A 45 -4.11 -8.27 -8.29
CA GLU A 45 -2.76 -7.78 -8.03
C GLU A 45 -1.70 -8.49 -8.88
N ILE A 46 -1.81 -9.80 -9.07
CA ILE A 46 -0.95 -10.55 -10.00
C ILE A 46 -1.08 -9.96 -11.40
N LYS A 47 -2.31 -9.75 -11.89
CA LYS A 47 -2.53 -9.17 -13.22
C LYS A 47 -2.01 -7.74 -13.33
N LEU A 48 -2.14 -6.94 -12.27
CA LEU A 48 -1.52 -5.63 -12.21
C LEU A 48 0.01 -5.73 -12.34
N LEU A 49 0.66 -6.56 -11.55
CA LEU A 49 2.12 -6.71 -11.58
C LEU A 49 2.64 -7.27 -12.91
N GLU A 50 1.96 -8.26 -13.48
CA GLU A 50 2.23 -8.78 -14.82
C GLU A 50 2.16 -7.67 -15.87
N SER A 51 1.17 -6.76 -15.77
CA SER A 51 1.03 -5.64 -16.71
C SER A 51 2.19 -4.64 -16.65
N LEU A 52 2.96 -4.61 -15.56
CA LEU A 52 4.11 -3.70 -15.42
C LEU A 52 5.37 -4.23 -16.13
N ILE A 53 5.41 -5.52 -16.47
CA ILE A 53 6.57 -6.14 -17.13
C ILE A 53 6.69 -5.56 -18.55
N GLY A 54 7.82 -4.93 -18.85
CA GLY A 54 8.10 -4.29 -20.14
C GLY A 54 7.33 -2.98 -20.39
N MET A 55 6.47 -2.53 -19.47
CA MET A 55 5.76 -1.25 -19.60
C MET A 55 6.74 -0.07 -19.45
N ASP A 56 6.58 0.97 -20.27
CA ASP A 56 7.36 2.20 -20.14
C ASP A 56 6.82 3.05 -18.97
N PRO A 57 7.62 3.33 -17.92
CA PRO A 57 7.18 4.12 -16.76
C PRO A 57 6.90 5.59 -17.08
N GLU A 58 7.36 6.09 -18.23
CA GLU A 58 7.10 7.46 -18.67
C GLU A 58 5.88 7.55 -19.61
N SER A 59 5.28 6.42 -19.98
CA SER A 59 4.07 6.36 -20.81
C SER A 59 2.83 6.93 -20.11
N ASP A 60 1.88 7.42 -20.89
CA ASP A 60 0.61 7.94 -20.37
C ASP A 60 -0.19 6.85 -19.65
N GLU A 61 -0.21 5.62 -20.16
CA GLU A 61 -0.89 4.47 -19.53
C GLU A 61 -0.36 4.20 -18.12
N PHE A 62 0.98 4.20 -17.96
CA PHE A 62 1.59 3.99 -16.65
C PHE A 62 1.20 5.11 -15.68
N ARG A 63 1.30 6.37 -16.14
CA ARG A 63 1.02 7.55 -15.31
C ARG A 63 -0.45 7.65 -14.91
N GLU A 64 -1.36 7.26 -15.78
CA GLU A 64 -2.80 7.16 -15.46
C GLU A 64 -3.04 6.10 -14.40
N LYS A 65 -2.48 4.90 -14.57
CA LYS A 65 -2.61 3.80 -13.62
C LYS A 65 -2.01 4.15 -12.25
N GLU A 66 -0.85 4.79 -12.24
CA GLU A 66 -0.22 5.30 -11.00
C GLU A 66 -1.12 6.31 -10.30
N LYS A 67 -1.70 7.27 -11.04
CA LYS A 67 -2.60 8.28 -10.49
C LYS A 67 -3.87 7.67 -9.92
N GLU A 68 -4.47 6.70 -10.62
CA GLU A 68 -5.67 5.99 -10.18
C GLU A 68 -5.43 5.23 -8.88
N LEU A 69 -4.37 4.41 -8.83
CA LEU A 69 -4.01 3.62 -7.64
C LEU A 69 -3.60 4.53 -6.48
N GLN A 70 -2.90 5.63 -6.76
CA GLN A 70 -2.58 6.63 -5.75
C GLN A 70 -3.85 7.24 -5.15
N ALA A 71 -4.87 7.54 -5.96
CA ALA A 71 -6.14 8.05 -5.47
C ALA A 71 -6.89 7.01 -4.62
N LYS A 72 -6.97 5.76 -5.08
CA LYS A 72 -7.60 4.64 -4.34
C LYS A 72 -6.97 4.44 -2.95
N GLY A 73 -5.65 4.56 -2.83
CA GLY A 73 -4.94 4.41 -1.56
C GLY A 73 -4.99 5.64 -0.64
N ALA A 74 -5.57 6.77 -1.06
CA ALA A 74 -5.51 8.02 -0.29
C ALA A 74 -6.25 7.94 1.04
N ALA A 75 -7.42 7.27 1.08
CA ALA A 75 -8.22 7.14 2.28
C ALA A 75 -7.46 6.43 3.42
N GLU A 76 -6.80 5.32 3.12
CA GLU A 76 -6.06 4.55 4.13
C GLU A 76 -4.81 5.31 4.59
N ARG A 77 -4.08 5.96 3.68
CA ARG A 77 -2.92 6.80 4.06
C ARG A 77 -3.33 7.94 5.00
N ASN A 78 -4.46 8.60 4.71
CA ASN A 78 -4.99 9.65 5.58
C ASN A 78 -5.39 9.08 6.96
N ARG A 79 -6.06 7.92 7.00
CA ARG A 79 -6.43 7.24 8.24
C ARG A 79 -5.20 6.90 9.10
N ILE A 80 -4.12 6.42 8.49
CA ILE A 80 -2.87 6.09 9.19
C ILE A 80 -2.18 7.38 9.67
N GLN A 81 -2.11 8.41 8.81
CA GLN A 81 -1.52 9.70 9.17
C GLN A 81 -2.23 10.33 10.38
N ASP A 82 -3.56 10.33 10.39
CA ASP A 82 -4.36 10.82 11.52
C ASP A 82 -4.03 10.10 12.83
N GLN A 83 -3.78 8.78 12.79
CA GLN A 83 -3.42 8.01 13.97
C GLN A 83 -2.02 8.37 14.46
N VAL A 84 -1.08 8.56 13.55
CA VAL A 84 0.28 9.02 13.87
C VAL A 84 0.24 10.40 14.50
N ASP A 85 -0.49 11.35 13.91
CA ASP A 85 -0.61 12.72 14.41
C ASP A 85 -1.26 12.76 15.80
N LYS A 86 -2.34 12.00 16.00
CA LYS A 86 -2.98 11.86 17.33
C LYS A 86 -2.02 11.28 18.37
N ARG A 87 -1.16 10.32 18.00
CA ARG A 87 -0.14 9.76 18.90
C ARG A 87 0.94 10.79 19.21
N SER A 88 1.42 11.55 18.22
CA SER A 88 2.42 12.60 18.38
C SER A 88 1.94 13.70 19.34
N VAL A 89 0.70 14.17 19.21
CA VAL A 89 0.10 15.15 20.11
C VAL A 89 -0.03 14.61 21.54
N LYS A 90 -0.46 13.35 21.71
CA LYS A 90 -0.52 12.71 23.03
C LYS A 90 0.85 12.58 23.68
N ASN A 91 1.87 12.21 22.92
CA ASN A 91 3.25 12.08 23.41
C ASN A 91 3.84 13.44 23.80
N ALA A 92 3.63 14.49 23.01
CA ALA A 92 4.06 15.85 23.35
C ALA A 92 3.42 16.35 24.66
N LYS A 93 2.12 16.09 24.87
CA LYS A 93 1.42 16.42 26.14
C LYS A 93 1.93 15.63 27.34
N LYS A 94 2.36 14.37 27.16
CA LYS A 94 2.98 13.57 28.24
C LYS A 94 4.39 14.05 28.57
N GLY A 95 5.20 14.37 27.56
CA GLY A 95 6.56 14.91 27.74
C GLY A 95 6.57 16.27 28.43
N SER A 96 5.64 17.17 28.09
CA SER A 96 5.51 18.47 28.77
C SER A 96 4.98 18.33 30.20
N ARG A 97 4.12 17.33 30.48
CA ARG A 97 3.67 17.02 31.84
C ARG A 97 4.78 16.43 32.71
N ALA A 98 5.68 15.60 32.15
CA ALA A 98 6.84 15.07 32.86
C ALA A 98 7.86 16.17 33.19
N LYS A 99 8.11 17.10 32.25
CA LYS A 99 9.04 18.24 32.45
C LYS A 99 8.55 19.31 33.42
N ARG A 100 7.27 19.29 33.80
CA ARG A 100 6.67 20.23 34.79
C ARG A 100 6.66 19.67 36.22
N ILE A 101 6.98 18.38 36.40
CA ILE A 101 6.99 17.69 37.69
C ILE A 101 8.42 17.51 38.23
N VAL A 102 9.44 17.80 37.40
CA VAL A 102 10.85 17.99 37.78
C VAL A 102 11.20 19.47 37.79
#